data_AF-A0A150GIL1-F1
#
_entry.id   AF-A0A150GIL1-F1
#
_cell.length_a   1.000
_cell.length_b   1.000
_cell.length_c   1.000
_cell.angle_alpha   90.00
_cell.angle_beta   90.00
_cell.angle_gamma   90.00
#
_symmetry.space_group_name_H-M   'P 1'
#
loop_
_entity.id
_entity.type
_entity.pdbx_description
1 polymer ?
#
loop_
_entity_poly.entity_id
_entity_poly.type
_entity_poly.pdbx_seq_one_letter_code
_entity_poly.pdbx_strand_id
1 'polypeptide(L)'
;MPYWVLEVLRLGLMLQGSPKVLNSFFYNSSYTVPPDWDPTIDPTVAISIYESGSDDDTTTWLEAAEALWSASGMRTYIVINGSLTRQTLMDPFNGKFYKQHRIEFLATLRNAALEPLYSGKEGAFDYIYFINDVFFCAPDLFRLSHFKADISCGLDFEVWIGDKKGRAEGVTQRFLRRRLLQTSLDSILGETEPETSFGSAGSTTGATTGATTGSTTGSTTGSTTGSTTGSTNWHKAIEHMSKVHVEEAARQAAAAARIQAAKVKPRYEFYDTWVSRDVGGNPFIKIDPIARDTRTVDSLHRGLPIPAKCCWNGAAVINATHLARGLRFRASLVEDGECDISECSLFCEDYRRLGAKKVVVDPSVRVSYLAWTKEVHGRLPGGIGAKVPWQHVIRSGAIEELNRMWEDTQGCMSIQCVPLRKGTEEADIHAFKVVDLARVNYTHIFLERLKMPAQPPPPPKTCNLIMGPYGPTGDGRAFDDLAFADWGKKPITKIAYRVLANASGDYSAISGLQVMYDDTDAMDHGGVDVGVEGVHFLDAA
;
A
#
# COMPACT_ATOMS: atom_id res chain seq x y z
N MET A 1 -2.53 -14.23 -14.34
CA MET A 1 -1.60 -13.31 -13.65
C MET A 1 -2.25 -11.94 -13.57
N PRO A 2 -2.27 -11.29 -12.39
CA PRO A 2 -2.89 -9.98 -12.21
C PRO A 2 -2.25 -8.89 -13.07
N TYR A 3 -3.05 -7.91 -13.49
CA TYR A 3 -2.60 -6.78 -14.29
C TYR A 3 -1.40 -6.04 -13.67
N TRP A 4 -1.47 -5.75 -12.37
CA TRP A 4 -0.45 -4.96 -11.67
C TRP A 4 0.92 -5.66 -11.67
N VAL A 5 0.98 -7.00 -11.60
CA VAL A 5 2.23 -7.76 -11.68
C VAL A 5 2.96 -7.51 -13.00
N LEU A 6 2.19 -7.47 -14.09
CA LEU A 6 2.71 -7.23 -15.42
C LEU A 6 3.14 -5.77 -15.63
N GLU A 7 2.40 -4.81 -15.08
CA GLU A 7 2.78 -3.39 -15.16
C GLU A 7 4.01 -3.05 -14.33
N VAL A 8 4.18 -3.64 -13.14
CA VAL A 8 5.42 -3.51 -12.36
C VAL A 8 6.60 -4.09 -13.13
N LEU A 9 6.44 -5.28 -13.72
CA LEU A 9 7.49 -5.87 -14.54
C LEU A 9 7.86 -4.97 -15.73
N ARG A 10 6.86 -4.44 -16.44
CA ARG A 10 7.10 -3.53 -17.58
C ARG A 10 7.85 -2.29 -17.14
N LEU A 11 7.41 -1.66 -16.06
CA LEU A 11 8.07 -0.48 -15.50
C LEU A 11 9.52 -0.80 -15.15
N GLY A 12 9.78 -1.91 -14.48
CA GLY A 12 11.14 -2.35 -14.16
C GLY A 12 12.00 -2.56 -15.40
N LEU A 13 11.48 -3.22 -16.44
CA LEU A 13 12.22 -3.43 -17.69
C LEU A 13 12.49 -2.12 -18.45
N MET A 14 11.56 -1.16 -18.39
CA MET A 14 11.77 0.19 -18.94
C MET A 14 12.85 0.95 -18.16
N LEU A 15 12.86 0.83 -16.84
CA LEU A 15 13.85 1.47 -15.97
C LEU A 15 15.25 0.86 -16.12
N GLN A 16 15.35 -0.45 -16.37
CA GLN A 16 16.59 -1.12 -16.78
C GLN A 16 17.03 -0.73 -18.20
N GLY A 17 16.26 0.09 -18.92
CA GLY A 17 16.61 0.59 -20.24
C GLY A 17 16.47 -0.43 -21.36
N SER A 18 15.63 -1.46 -21.19
CA SER A 18 15.44 -2.51 -22.19
C SER A 18 15.03 -1.93 -23.54
N PRO A 19 15.90 -1.96 -24.57
CA PRO A 19 15.62 -1.30 -25.85
C PRO A 19 14.40 -1.87 -26.54
N LYS A 20 14.14 -3.19 -26.39
CA LYS A 20 12.96 -3.84 -26.96
C LYS A 20 11.66 -3.31 -26.36
N VAL A 21 11.61 -3.13 -25.04
CA VAL A 21 10.43 -2.63 -24.35
C VAL A 21 10.24 -1.15 -24.68
N LEU A 22 11.28 -0.34 -24.58
CA LEU A 22 11.23 1.08 -24.93
C LEU A 22 10.79 1.26 -26.40
N ASN A 23 11.35 0.52 -27.34
CA ASN A 23 10.97 0.60 -28.75
C ASN A 23 9.53 0.14 -29.00
N SER A 24 9.00 -0.82 -28.25
CA SER A 24 7.60 -1.28 -28.43
C SER A 24 6.56 -0.23 -28.02
N PHE A 25 6.88 0.61 -27.03
CA PHE A 25 5.96 1.65 -26.55
C PHE A 25 6.21 3.01 -27.20
N PHE A 26 7.44 3.26 -27.66
CA PHE A 26 7.86 4.55 -28.20
C PHE A 26 8.21 4.50 -29.70
N TYR A 27 7.87 3.42 -30.42
CA TYR A 27 8.25 3.11 -31.82
C TYR A 27 8.10 4.27 -32.83
N ASN A 28 7.17 5.20 -32.59
CA ASN A 28 6.85 6.31 -33.49
C ASN A 28 7.11 7.70 -32.89
N SER A 29 7.61 7.75 -31.65
CA SER A 29 8.17 8.96 -31.06
C SER A 29 9.67 8.86 -31.24
N SER A 30 10.33 9.91 -31.74
CA SER A 30 11.77 10.10 -31.67
C SER A 30 12.21 10.16 -30.20
N TYR A 31 12.14 9.04 -29.49
CA TYR A 31 12.48 8.89 -28.11
C TYR A 31 13.98 8.64 -28.08
N THR A 32 14.72 9.74 -28.03
CA THR A 32 16.13 9.70 -27.67
C THR A 32 16.19 9.28 -26.22
N VAL A 33 16.86 8.16 -25.95
CA VAL A 33 17.34 7.80 -24.61
C VAL A 33 17.85 9.08 -23.93
N PRO A 34 17.50 9.38 -22.66
CA PRO A 34 17.88 10.63 -22.02
C PRO A 34 19.37 10.96 -22.28
N PRO A 35 19.73 12.23 -22.59
CA PRO A 35 21.10 12.58 -23.00
C PRO A 35 22.20 12.15 -22.02
N ASP A 36 21.82 11.97 -20.75
CA ASP A 36 22.71 11.59 -19.64
C ASP A 36 22.58 10.10 -19.27
N TRP A 37 21.88 9.30 -20.07
CA TRP A 37 21.86 7.86 -19.92
C TRP A 37 23.22 7.32 -20.31
N ASP A 38 24.00 6.94 -19.30
CA ASP A 38 25.24 6.23 -19.50
C ASP A 38 24.94 4.75 -19.76
N PRO A 39 25.09 4.23 -21.00
CA PRO A 39 24.84 2.84 -21.32
C PRO A 39 25.84 1.88 -20.66
N THR A 40 26.86 2.39 -19.95
CA THR A 40 27.84 1.58 -19.22
C THR A 40 27.41 1.26 -17.79
N ILE A 41 26.42 1.97 -17.24
CA ILE A 41 25.83 1.68 -15.93
C ILE A 41 24.56 0.87 -16.16
N ASP A 42 24.59 -0.42 -15.79
CA ASP A 42 23.38 -1.25 -15.78
C ASP A 42 22.43 -0.69 -14.70
N PRO A 43 21.29 -0.09 -15.05
CA PRO A 43 20.40 0.52 -14.08
C PRO A 43 19.78 -0.59 -13.24
N THR A 44 20.22 -0.71 -11.99
CA THR A 44 19.70 -1.75 -11.12
C THR A 44 18.33 -1.35 -10.60
N VAL A 45 17.32 -2.15 -10.93
CA VAL A 45 15.96 -2.01 -10.37
C VAL A 45 15.79 -3.00 -9.23
N ALA A 46 15.19 -2.53 -8.14
CA ALA A 46 14.73 -3.37 -7.05
C ALA A 46 13.25 -3.12 -6.78
N ILE A 47 12.54 -4.16 -6.35
CA ILE A 47 11.14 -4.13 -5.98
C ILE A 47 11.04 -4.49 -4.50
N SER A 48 10.36 -3.67 -3.72
CA SER A 48 10.12 -3.89 -2.30
C SER A 48 8.63 -3.83 -2.00
N ILE A 49 8.10 -4.84 -1.34
CA ILE A 49 6.67 -4.94 -0.95
C ILE A 49 6.60 -5.50 0.46
N TYR A 50 5.80 -4.85 1.31
CA TYR A 50 5.44 -5.39 2.61
C TYR A 50 3.94 -5.70 2.62
N GLU A 51 3.60 -6.98 2.69
CA GLU A 51 2.23 -7.48 2.78
C GLU A 51 1.99 -8.04 4.18
N SER A 52 0.83 -7.75 4.74
CA SER A 52 0.38 -8.26 6.04
C SER A 52 -1.15 -8.28 6.12
N GLY A 53 -1.72 -9.38 6.61
CA GLY A 53 -3.14 -9.47 6.95
C GLY A 53 -4.09 -9.60 5.76
N SER A 54 -3.63 -10.12 4.63
CA SER A 54 -4.50 -10.47 3.50
C SER A 54 -5.19 -11.83 3.71
N ASP A 55 -6.51 -11.86 3.51
CA ASP A 55 -7.33 -13.09 3.56
C ASP A 55 -7.68 -13.64 2.15
N ASP A 56 -7.12 -13.05 1.10
CA ASP A 56 -7.36 -13.43 -0.30
C ASP A 56 -6.08 -13.95 -0.98
N ASP A 57 -6.14 -14.19 -2.29
CA ASP A 57 -5.03 -14.77 -3.07
C ASP A 57 -3.80 -13.83 -3.21
N THR A 58 -3.76 -12.70 -2.52
CA THR A 58 -2.66 -11.71 -2.63
C THR A 58 -1.30 -12.35 -2.36
N THR A 59 -1.18 -13.18 -1.32
CA THR A 59 0.07 -13.86 -0.95
C THR A 59 0.55 -14.79 -2.08
N THR A 60 -0.34 -15.63 -2.61
CA THR A 60 -0.07 -16.51 -3.76
C THR A 60 0.38 -15.73 -5.00
N TRP A 61 -0.26 -14.59 -5.28
CA TRP A 61 0.14 -13.77 -6.43
C TRP A 61 1.47 -13.06 -6.23
N LEU A 62 1.82 -12.69 -4.99
CA LEU A 62 3.13 -12.11 -4.67
C LEU A 62 4.26 -13.13 -4.86
N GLU A 63 4.08 -14.38 -4.47
CA GLU A 63 5.07 -15.45 -4.73
C GLU A 63 5.31 -15.64 -6.23
N ALA A 64 4.24 -15.70 -7.02
CA ALA A 64 4.33 -15.80 -8.48
C ALA A 64 4.99 -14.56 -9.12
N ALA A 65 4.69 -13.37 -8.58
CA ALA A 65 5.27 -12.12 -9.03
C ALA A 65 6.77 -12.04 -8.70
N GLU A 66 7.17 -12.45 -7.49
CA GLU A 66 8.56 -12.51 -7.06
C GLU A 66 9.40 -13.38 -7.98
N ALA A 67 8.92 -14.60 -8.26
CA ALA A 67 9.60 -15.52 -9.17
C ALA A 67 9.78 -14.90 -10.57
N LEU A 68 8.76 -14.21 -11.08
CA LEU A 68 8.80 -13.57 -12.39
C LEU A 68 9.79 -12.39 -12.45
N TRP A 69 9.73 -11.48 -11.47
CA TRP A 69 10.58 -10.30 -11.45
C TRP A 69 12.05 -10.64 -11.16
N SER A 70 12.29 -11.55 -10.21
CA SER A 70 13.64 -12.04 -9.88
C SER A 70 14.31 -12.64 -11.10
N ALA A 71 13.57 -13.48 -11.80
CA ALA A 71 14.10 -14.16 -12.95
C ALA A 71 14.34 -13.14 -14.10
N SER A 72 13.59 -12.03 -14.15
CA SER A 72 13.82 -10.91 -15.09
C SER A 72 15.02 -10.03 -14.73
N GLY A 73 15.81 -10.42 -13.72
CA GLY A 73 17.03 -9.71 -13.30
C GLY A 73 16.79 -8.56 -12.33
N MET A 74 15.58 -8.44 -11.75
CA MET A 74 15.27 -7.41 -10.76
C MET A 74 15.43 -7.99 -9.35
N ARG A 75 16.06 -7.24 -8.44
CA ARG A 75 16.14 -7.67 -7.04
C ARG A 75 14.78 -7.51 -6.36
N THR A 76 14.36 -8.47 -5.55
CA THR A 76 13.10 -8.42 -4.80
C THR A 76 13.35 -8.40 -3.29
N TYR A 77 12.53 -7.65 -2.58
CA TYR A 77 12.49 -7.56 -1.12
C TYR A 77 11.02 -7.65 -0.69
N ILE A 78 10.46 -8.85 -0.72
CA ILE A 78 9.02 -9.06 -0.49
C ILE A 78 8.83 -9.73 0.86
N VAL A 79 8.07 -9.08 1.74
CA VAL A 79 7.61 -9.66 3.00
C VAL A 79 6.16 -10.07 2.80
N ILE A 80 5.88 -11.37 2.96
CA ILE A 80 4.54 -11.97 2.90
C ILE A 80 4.14 -12.37 4.32
N ASN A 81 2.88 -12.16 4.70
CA ASN A 81 2.39 -12.44 6.06
C ASN A 81 3.20 -11.68 7.14
N GLY A 82 3.53 -10.42 6.89
CA GLY A 82 4.22 -9.56 7.83
C GLY A 82 3.45 -9.39 9.15
N SER A 83 4.19 -9.18 10.24
CA SER A 83 3.63 -9.05 11.59
C SER A 83 2.92 -7.72 11.86
N LEU A 84 3.18 -6.69 11.03
CA LEU A 84 2.59 -5.36 11.21
C LEU A 84 1.11 -5.36 10.86
N THR A 85 0.26 -5.53 11.85
CA THR A 85 -1.20 -5.37 11.71
C THR A 85 -1.70 -4.24 12.61
N ARG A 86 -2.77 -3.56 12.17
CA ARG A 86 -3.31 -2.43 12.93
C ARG A 86 -3.93 -2.93 14.24
N GLN A 87 -3.35 -2.52 15.36
CA GLN A 87 -3.70 -3.05 16.68
C GLN A 87 -4.92 -2.35 17.30
N THR A 88 -5.62 -3.07 18.19
CA THR A 88 -6.56 -2.49 19.14
C THR A 88 -5.84 -2.37 20.49
N LEU A 89 -5.70 -1.14 20.96
CA LEU A 89 -5.01 -0.77 22.19
C LEU A 89 -6.04 -0.49 23.28
N MET A 90 -5.65 -0.67 24.55
CA MET A 90 -6.47 -0.28 25.69
C MET A 90 -5.92 1.01 26.30
N ASP A 91 -6.78 1.99 26.55
CA ASP A 91 -6.41 3.18 27.32
C ASP A 91 -6.17 2.76 28.78
N PRO A 92 -4.96 2.98 29.32
CA PRO A 92 -4.60 2.52 30.66
C PRO A 92 -5.33 3.27 31.78
N PHE A 93 -5.95 4.43 31.50
CA PHE A 93 -6.62 5.26 32.51
C PHE A 93 -8.12 5.04 32.57
N ASN A 94 -8.77 4.76 31.44
CA ASN A 94 -10.22 4.57 31.39
C ASN A 94 -10.67 3.18 30.90
N GLY A 95 -9.72 2.28 30.58
CA GLY A 95 -9.99 0.91 30.15
C GLY A 95 -10.67 0.80 28.78
N LYS A 96 -10.83 1.92 28.06
CA LYS A 96 -11.50 1.94 26.76
C LYS A 96 -10.56 1.41 25.69
N PHE A 97 -11.03 0.42 24.94
CA PHE A 97 -10.32 -0.03 23.75
C PHE A 97 -10.45 1.01 22.63
N TYR A 98 -9.33 1.35 22.00
CA TYR A 98 -9.26 2.22 20.83
C TYR A 98 -8.33 1.60 19.79
N LYS A 99 -8.57 1.89 18.50
CA LYS A 99 -7.67 1.42 17.45
C LYS A 99 -6.44 2.30 17.42
N GLN A 100 -5.27 1.71 17.18
CA GLN A 100 -4.02 2.41 16.92
C GLN A 100 -4.26 3.54 15.90
N HIS A 101 -3.61 4.69 16.11
CA HIS A 101 -3.77 5.85 15.25
C HIS A 101 -3.38 5.50 13.81
N ARG A 102 -4.28 5.77 12.85
CA ARG A 102 -4.10 5.33 11.45
C ARG A 102 -2.83 5.89 10.82
N ILE A 103 -2.50 7.15 11.10
CA ILE A 103 -1.32 7.83 10.52
C ILE A 103 -0.03 7.17 10.99
N GLU A 104 0.05 6.84 12.28
CA GLU A 104 1.22 6.19 12.87
C GLU A 104 1.42 4.77 12.30
N PHE A 105 0.32 4.02 12.17
CA PHE A 105 0.35 2.69 11.55
C PHE A 105 0.81 2.76 10.09
N LEU A 106 0.25 3.68 9.28
CA LEU A 106 0.65 3.86 7.88
C LEU A 106 2.11 4.28 7.76
N ALA A 107 2.59 5.20 8.61
CA ALA A 107 3.99 5.59 8.63
C ALA A 107 4.91 4.39 8.89
N THR A 108 4.57 3.56 9.88
CA THR A 108 5.30 2.33 10.21
C THR A 108 5.33 1.37 9.03
N LEU A 109 4.18 1.10 8.41
CA LEU A 109 4.06 0.18 7.29
C LEU A 109 4.86 0.66 6.05
N ARG A 110 4.79 1.95 5.72
CA ARG A 110 5.55 2.52 4.60
C ARG A 110 7.06 2.49 4.86
N ASN A 111 7.48 2.76 6.09
CA ASN A 111 8.89 2.64 6.45
C ASN A 111 9.39 1.19 6.35
N ALA A 112 8.57 0.20 6.74
CA ALA A 112 8.92 -1.21 6.59
C ALA A 112 9.12 -1.61 5.12
N ALA A 113 8.26 -1.12 4.21
CA ALA A 113 8.44 -1.33 2.77
C ALA A 113 9.69 -0.61 2.21
N LEU A 114 10.17 0.43 2.87
CA LEU A 114 11.39 1.16 2.50
C LEU A 114 12.66 0.64 3.19
N GLU A 115 12.57 -0.40 4.02
CA GLU A 115 13.72 -0.90 4.78
C GLU A 115 14.96 -1.26 3.94
N PRO A 116 14.84 -1.80 2.71
CA PRO A 116 16.01 -2.05 1.85
C PRO A 116 16.80 -0.78 1.49
N LEU A 117 16.14 0.38 1.46
CA LEU A 117 16.80 1.68 1.26
C LEU A 117 17.56 2.12 2.52
N TYR A 118 17.02 1.82 3.70
CA TYR A 118 17.57 2.29 4.97
C TYR A 118 18.74 1.44 5.46
N SER A 119 18.67 0.13 5.24
CA SER A 119 19.72 -0.84 5.57
C SER A 119 20.81 -0.94 4.49
N GLY A 120 20.53 -0.44 3.29
CA GLY A 120 21.47 -0.39 2.17
C GLY A 120 22.58 0.64 2.36
N LYS A 121 23.59 0.58 1.48
CA LYS A 121 24.64 1.62 1.42
C LYS A 121 24.01 2.97 1.02
N GLU A 122 24.44 4.06 1.65
CA GLU A 122 24.03 5.41 1.23
C GLU A 122 24.32 5.60 -0.27
N GLY A 123 23.33 6.09 -1.02
CA GLY A 123 23.41 6.25 -2.48
C GLY A 123 23.21 4.95 -3.27
N ALA A 124 22.73 3.86 -2.66
CA ALA A 124 22.41 2.63 -3.39
C ALA A 124 21.23 2.77 -4.37
N PHE A 125 20.37 3.77 -4.15
CA PHE A 125 19.24 4.08 -5.02
C PHE A 125 19.19 5.59 -5.24
N ASP A 126 18.96 6.03 -6.47
CA ASP A 126 18.80 7.45 -6.82
C ASP A 126 17.35 7.92 -6.73
N TYR A 127 16.42 7.03 -7.10
CA TYR A 127 14.99 7.30 -7.16
C TYR A 127 14.17 6.14 -6.60
N ILE A 128 13.02 6.49 -6.01
CA ILE A 128 12.04 5.55 -5.48
C ILE A 128 10.74 5.75 -6.25
N TYR A 129 10.23 4.67 -6.81
CA TYR A 129 8.88 4.61 -7.37
C TYR A 129 7.93 4.10 -6.30
N PHE A 130 7.26 5.03 -5.63
CA PHE A 130 6.26 4.69 -4.62
C PHE A 130 4.90 4.56 -5.29
N ILE A 131 4.30 3.37 -5.26
CA ILE A 131 3.03 3.07 -5.92
C ILE A 131 2.07 2.47 -4.90
N ASN A 132 0.92 3.10 -4.70
CA ASN A 132 -0.17 2.56 -3.88
C ASN A 132 -0.86 1.38 -4.61
N ASP A 133 -1.93 0.85 -4.03
CA ASP A 133 -2.85 -0.14 -4.62
C ASP A 133 -3.75 0.45 -5.71
N VAL A 134 -3.14 1.09 -6.71
CA VAL A 134 -3.80 1.74 -7.84
C VAL A 134 -3.53 0.99 -9.13
N PHE A 135 -4.48 1.06 -10.06
CA PHE A 135 -4.20 0.82 -11.46
C PHE A 135 -3.29 1.95 -11.97
N PHE A 136 -2.26 1.59 -12.73
CA PHE A 136 -1.36 2.52 -13.42
C PHE A 136 -0.94 1.94 -14.78
N CYS A 137 -0.36 2.78 -15.65
CA CYS A 137 0.33 2.32 -16.86
C CYS A 137 1.83 2.58 -16.72
N ALA A 138 2.66 1.57 -16.99
CA ALA A 138 4.11 1.65 -16.86
C ALA A 138 4.73 2.82 -17.65
N PRO A 139 4.33 3.14 -18.89
CA PRO A 139 4.86 4.31 -19.61
C PRO A 139 4.53 5.65 -18.94
N ASP A 140 3.37 5.76 -18.28
CA ASP A 140 2.99 6.97 -17.55
C ASP A 140 3.88 7.16 -16.32
N LEU A 141 4.12 6.10 -15.54
CA LEU A 141 5.01 6.21 -14.37
C LEU A 141 6.46 6.42 -14.80
N PHE A 142 6.93 5.73 -15.85
CA PHE A 142 8.28 5.92 -16.38
C PHE A 142 8.53 7.38 -16.76
N ARG A 143 7.55 8.04 -17.36
CA ARG A 143 7.60 9.46 -17.73
C ARG A 143 7.86 10.40 -16.55
N LEU A 144 7.40 10.07 -15.34
CA LEU A 144 7.66 10.91 -14.15
C LEU A 144 9.17 11.07 -13.87
N SER A 145 10.02 10.12 -14.27
CA SER A 145 11.48 10.27 -14.11
C SER A 145 12.07 11.44 -14.90
N HIS A 146 11.44 11.83 -16.01
CA HIS A 146 12.03 12.79 -16.94
C HIS A 146 12.11 14.20 -16.37
N PHE A 147 11.31 14.50 -15.35
CA PHE A 147 11.36 15.79 -14.67
C PHE A 147 12.62 15.97 -13.83
N LYS A 148 13.27 14.87 -13.39
CA LYS A 148 14.41 14.89 -12.45
C LYS A 148 14.15 15.79 -11.22
N ALA A 149 12.91 15.81 -10.75
CA ALA A 149 12.48 16.61 -9.61
C ALA A 149 12.78 15.89 -8.29
N ASP A 150 12.59 16.58 -7.16
CA ASP A 150 12.68 15.96 -5.82
C ASP A 150 11.51 15.01 -5.61
N ILE A 151 10.31 15.41 -6.07
CA ILE A 151 9.10 14.57 -6.11
C ILE A 151 8.34 14.84 -7.41
N SER A 152 8.00 13.80 -8.16
CA SER A 152 7.13 13.87 -9.34
C SER A 152 5.94 12.92 -9.16
N CYS A 153 4.71 13.40 -9.29
CA CYS A 153 3.52 12.56 -9.08
C CYS A 153 2.55 12.59 -10.26
N GLY A 154 1.70 11.57 -10.33
CA GLY A 154 0.50 11.60 -11.15
C GLY A 154 -0.68 12.30 -10.46
N LEU A 155 -1.87 12.08 -11.01
CA LEU A 155 -3.16 12.37 -10.38
C LEU A 155 -3.90 11.06 -10.13
N ASP A 156 -4.43 10.87 -8.92
CA ASP A 156 -5.28 9.73 -8.61
C ASP A 156 -6.77 10.06 -8.70
N PHE A 157 -7.53 9.08 -9.18
CA PHE A 157 -8.96 9.22 -9.39
C PHE A 157 -9.73 8.10 -8.72
N GLU A 158 -10.83 8.50 -8.10
CA GLU A 158 -11.91 7.61 -7.75
C GLU A 158 -12.97 7.64 -8.85
N VAL A 159 -13.42 6.45 -9.27
CA VAL A 159 -14.43 6.29 -10.31
C VAL A 159 -15.78 5.98 -9.68
N TRP A 160 -16.77 6.82 -9.93
CA TRP A 160 -18.14 6.64 -9.43
C TRP A 160 -19.05 6.14 -10.55
N ILE A 161 -19.91 5.17 -10.24
CA ILE A 161 -20.97 4.71 -11.13
C ILE A 161 -22.30 4.96 -10.42
N GLY A 162 -23.20 5.79 -10.98
CA GLY A 162 -24.47 6.16 -10.35
C GLY A 162 -24.50 7.54 -9.67
N ASP A 163 -25.69 7.96 -9.22
CA ASP A 163 -25.89 9.20 -8.47
C ASP A 163 -25.67 9.02 -6.96
N LYS A 164 -25.05 10.01 -6.30
CA LYS A 164 -24.77 10.03 -4.84
C LYS A 164 -26.03 9.87 -3.95
N LYS A 165 -27.24 10.06 -4.51
CA LYS A 165 -28.53 9.96 -3.79
C LYS A 165 -29.09 8.54 -3.69
N GLY A 166 -28.52 7.55 -4.38
CA GLY A 166 -28.98 6.16 -4.38
C GLY A 166 -28.15 5.22 -3.52
N ARG A 167 -27.75 5.62 -2.30
CA ARG A 167 -27.16 4.67 -1.34
C ARG A 167 -28.26 3.71 -0.90
N ALA A 168 -28.26 2.48 -1.44
CA ALA A 168 -28.87 1.37 -0.72
C ALA A 168 -28.07 1.19 0.58
N GLU A 169 -28.73 1.27 1.74
CA GLU A 169 -28.13 0.98 3.03
C GLU A 169 -27.43 -0.39 2.99
N GLY A 170 -26.17 -0.45 3.41
CA GLY A 170 -25.38 -1.69 3.46
C GLY A 170 -24.48 -1.99 2.24
N VAL A 171 -24.55 -1.24 1.14
CA VAL A 171 -23.66 -1.44 -0.03
C VAL A 171 -22.45 -0.52 0.06
N THR A 172 -21.28 -1.08 0.44
CA THR A 172 -20.01 -0.33 0.49
C THR A 172 -19.39 -0.20 -0.91
N GLN A 173 -18.63 0.88 -1.16
CA GLN A 173 -17.84 1.03 -2.39
C GLN A 173 -16.94 -0.19 -2.63
N ARG A 174 -16.37 -0.78 -1.56
CA ARG A 174 -15.58 -2.02 -1.61
C ARG A 174 -16.35 -3.21 -2.22
N PHE A 175 -17.66 -3.32 -1.95
CA PHE A 175 -18.53 -4.36 -2.51
C PHE A 175 -18.82 -4.13 -4.01
N LEU A 176 -19.11 -2.88 -4.42
CA LEU A 176 -19.29 -2.52 -5.84
C LEU A 176 -18.00 -2.72 -6.65
N ARG A 177 -16.84 -2.37 -6.07
CA ARG A 177 -15.50 -2.57 -6.64
C ARG A 177 -15.20 -4.05 -6.94
N ARG A 178 -15.51 -4.96 -6.00
CA ARG A 178 -15.29 -6.42 -6.17
C ARG A 178 -16.22 -7.02 -7.23
N ARG A 179 -17.46 -6.52 -7.33
CA ARG A 179 -18.51 -7.07 -8.21
C ARG A 179 -18.40 -6.59 -9.66
N LEU A 180 -17.99 -5.33 -9.90
CA LEU A 180 -17.68 -4.82 -11.25
C LEU A 180 -16.55 -5.59 -11.95
N LEU A 181 -15.62 -6.12 -11.16
CA LEU A 181 -14.52 -6.96 -11.64
C LEU A 181 -14.93 -8.43 -11.85
N GLN A 182 -16.09 -8.87 -11.31
CA GLN A 182 -16.49 -10.28 -11.27
C GLN A 182 -17.82 -10.63 -11.98
N THR A 183 -18.78 -9.73 -12.27
CA THR A 183 -20.06 -10.10 -12.95
C THR A 183 -20.88 -8.92 -13.53
N SER A 184 -21.89 -9.23 -14.38
CA SER A 184 -22.73 -8.31 -15.20
C SER A 184 -23.46 -7.20 -14.41
N LEU A 185 -23.52 -5.99 -15.01
CA LEU A 185 -24.22 -4.80 -14.49
C LEU A 185 -25.76 -4.95 -14.46
N ASP A 186 -26.31 -5.91 -15.21
CA ASP A 186 -27.77 -6.07 -15.38
C ASP A 186 -28.48 -6.48 -14.08
N SER A 187 -27.78 -7.14 -13.15
CA SER A 187 -28.37 -7.54 -11.86
C SER A 187 -28.51 -6.40 -10.86
N ILE A 188 -27.98 -5.21 -11.16
CA ILE A 188 -27.98 -4.04 -10.25
C ILE A 188 -29.11 -3.06 -10.62
N LEU A 189 -29.62 -3.10 -11.86
CA LEU A 189 -30.62 -2.16 -12.38
C LEU A 189 -31.96 -2.82 -12.76
N GLY A 190 -32.23 -4.03 -12.26
CA GLY A 190 -33.45 -4.79 -12.55
C GLY A 190 -34.70 -4.14 -11.96
N GLU A 191 -35.63 -3.84 -12.86
CA GLU A 191 -36.91 -3.16 -12.69
C GLU A 191 -37.83 -3.84 -11.68
N THR A 192 -38.61 -3.01 -10.98
CA THR A 192 -39.84 -3.37 -10.28
C THR A 192 -40.87 -3.92 -11.26
N GLU A 193 -41.33 -5.17 -11.08
CA GLU A 193 -42.69 -5.69 -11.36
C GLU A 193 -42.80 -7.11 -10.73
N PRO A 194 -44.01 -7.60 -10.40
CA PRO A 194 -44.25 -8.50 -9.26
C PRO A 194 -44.16 -10.01 -9.54
N GLU A 195 -44.16 -10.75 -8.43
CA GLU A 195 -44.06 -12.20 -8.26
C GLU A 195 -44.72 -13.09 -9.33
N THR A 196 -44.03 -14.18 -9.69
CA THR A 196 -44.64 -15.52 -9.66
C THR A 196 -43.60 -16.59 -9.32
N SER A 197 -44.04 -17.55 -8.51
CA SER A 197 -43.36 -18.72 -7.99
C SER A 197 -42.91 -19.71 -9.08
N PHE A 198 -41.88 -20.51 -8.79
CA PHE A 198 -41.89 -21.98 -8.81
C PHE A 198 -40.46 -22.51 -8.61
N GLY A 199 -40.31 -23.52 -7.77
CA GLY A 199 -39.02 -24.05 -7.33
C GLY A 199 -38.50 -25.25 -8.12
N SER A 200 -37.51 -25.87 -7.47
CA SER A 200 -37.04 -27.25 -7.62
C SER A 200 -35.76 -27.50 -8.40
N ALA A 201 -35.05 -28.49 -7.86
CA ALA A 201 -33.75 -29.03 -8.19
C ALA A 201 -33.67 -29.71 -9.57
N GLY A 202 -32.45 -29.91 -10.06
CA GLY A 202 -32.22 -30.75 -11.24
C GLY A 202 -30.75 -30.91 -11.60
N SER A 203 -30.15 -31.99 -11.09
CA SER A 203 -28.93 -32.63 -11.61
C SER A 203 -29.17 -33.22 -13.02
N THR A 204 -28.18 -33.19 -13.92
CA THR A 204 -27.56 -34.36 -14.61
C THR A 204 -27.00 -34.04 -16.02
N THR A 205 -25.76 -34.50 -16.21
CA THR A 205 -25.10 -35.13 -17.38
C THR A 205 -25.64 -34.99 -18.81
N GLY A 206 -24.72 -34.87 -19.79
CA GLY A 206 -24.86 -35.57 -21.07
C GLY A 206 -24.10 -35.04 -22.30
N ALA A 207 -23.16 -35.87 -22.76
CA ALA A 207 -22.87 -36.23 -24.16
C ALA A 207 -21.93 -35.35 -25.04
N THR A 208 -20.73 -35.92 -25.24
CA THR A 208 -19.86 -35.81 -26.42
C THR A 208 -20.43 -36.57 -27.64
N THR A 209 -20.28 -35.95 -28.82
CA THR A 209 -20.15 -36.54 -30.17
C THR A 209 -19.29 -35.52 -30.95
N GLY A 210 -18.28 -35.80 -31.78
CA GLY A 210 -17.64 -37.00 -32.32
C GLY A 210 -17.10 -36.61 -33.71
N ALA A 211 -15.79 -36.73 -33.96
CA ALA A 211 -15.19 -36.98 -35.29
C ALA A 211 -13.65 -37.11 -35.19
N THR A 212 -13.19 -38.34 -35.27
CA THR A 212 -11.79 -38.76 -35.39
C THR A 212 -11.40 -38.79 -36.88
N THR A 213 -10.20 -38.32 -37.21
CA THR A 213 -9.41 -38.83 -38.34
C THR A 213 -7.96 -38.87 -37.88
N GLY A 214 -7.38 -40.07 -37.85
CA GLY A 214 -6.09 -40.35 -37.24
C GLY A 214 -4.92 -40.29 -38.22
N SER A 215 -3.71 -40.24 -37.65
CA SER A 215 -2.52 -40.89 -38.19
C SER A 215 -1.58 -41.16 -37.02
N THR A 216 -1.40 -42.44 -36.71
CA THR A 216 -0.52 -42.96 -35.66
C THR A 216 0.80 -43.40 -36.30
N THR A 217 1.93 -42.99 -35.73
CA THR A 217 3.19 -43.75 -35.86
C THR A 217 3.92 -43.63 -34.53
N GLY A 218 4.27 -44.77 -33.92
CA GLY A 218 4.62 -44.87 -32.51
C GLY A 218 6.08 -45.16 -32.17
N SER A 219 6.31 -45.32 -30.86
CA SER A 219 7.42 -45.98 -30.14
C SER A 219 8.82 -45.34 -30.26
N THR A 220 9.58 -45.04 -29.21
CA THR A 220 10.14 -45.98 -28.21
C THR A 220 10.89 -45.17 -27.13
N THR A 221 11.05 -45.80 -25.97
CA THR A 221 11.68 -45.40 -24.71
C THR A 221 13.13 -44.90 -24.83
N GLY A 222 13.46 -43.88 -24.03
CA GLY A 222 14.84 -43.41 -23.81
C GLY A 222 14.95 -42.54 -22.56
N SER A 223 15.20 -43.18 -21.42
CA SER A 223 15.71 -42.51 -20.21
C SER A 223 17.13 -42.05 -20.49
N THR A 224 17.35 -40.73 -20.47
CA THR A 224 18.68 -40.15 -20.34
C THR A 224 18.62 -39.05 -19.30
N THR A 225 19.18 -39.36 -18.13
CA THR A 225 19.62 -38.40 -17.12
C THR A 225 20.67 -37.48 -17.75
N GLY A 226 20.22 -36.31 -18.18
CA GLY A 226 21.07 -35.21 -18.65
C GLY A 226 20.81 -33.98 -17.80
N SER A 227 21.71 -33.71 -16.86
CA SER A 227 21.85 -32.39 -16.26
C SER A 227 22.25 -31.40 -17.35
N THR A 228 21.32 -30.53 -17.73
CA THR A 228 21.62 -29.32 -18.50
C THR A 228 20.99 -28.14 -17.77
N THR A 229 21.87 -27.41 -17.06
CA THR A 229 21.85 -25.96 -16.87
C THR A 229 20.59 -25.26 -17.39
N GLY A 230 19.74 -24.84 -16.45
CA GLY A 230 18.52 -24.08 -16.70
C GLY A 230 18.82 -22.72 -17.33
N SER A 231 18.94 -22.68 -18.65
CA SER A 231 18.56 -21.51 -19.42
C SER A 231 17.05 -21.58 -19.60
N THR A 232 16.31 -21.06 -18.62
CA THR A 232 14.86 -20.86 -18.76
C THR A 232 14.63 -19.95 -19.97
N ASN A 233 13.85 -20.47 -20.92
CA ASN A 233 13.56 -19.84 -22.20
C ASN A 233 12.65 -18.62 -21.97
N TRP A 234 13.23 -17.49 -21.54
CA TRP A 234 12.58 -16.20 -21.32
C TRP A 234 11.63 -15.78 -22.45
N HIS A 235 12.00 -16.13 -23.68
CA HIS A 235 11.17 -15.87 -24.86
C HIS A 235 9.80 -16.55 -24.79
N LYS A 236 9.70 -17.78 -24.27
CA LYS A 236 8.41 -18.48 -24.10
C LYS A 236 7.58 -17.86 -22.98
N ALA A 237 8.23 -17.41 -21.91
CA ALA A 237 7.56 -16.67 -20.83
C ALA A 237 7.02 -15.33 -21.33
N ILE A 238 7.82 -14.55 -22.07
CA ILE A 238 7.40 -13.29 -22.71
C ILE A 238 6.29 -13.51 -23.72
N GLU A 239 6.35 -14.56 -24.54
CA GLU A 239 5.29 -14.88 -25.51
C GLU A 239 3.98 -15.28 -24.80
N HIS A 240 4.08 -16.12 -23.76
CA HIS A 240 2.93 -16.50 -22.94
C HIS A 240 2.34 -15.29 -22.20
N MET A 241 3.18 -14.42 -21.63
CA MET A 241 2.76 -13.18 -20.99
C MET A 241 2.15 -12.18 -21.98
N SER A 242 2.65 -12.15 -23.22
CA SER A 242 2.07 -11.31 -24.28
C SER A 242 0.67 -11.80 -24.62
N LYS A 243 0.44 -13.12 -24.65
CA LYS A 243 -0.90 -13.72 -24.83
C LYS A 243 -1.82 -13.42 -23.65
N VAL A 244 -1.35 -13.61 -22.41
CA VAL A 244 -2.09 -13.25 -21.18
C VAL A 244 -2.38 -11.75 -21.14
N HIS A 245 -1.47 -10.89 -21.64
CA HIS A 245 -1.72 -9.46 -21.74
C HIS A 245 -2.77 -9.14 -22.80
N VAL A 246 -2.78 -9.80 -23.95
CA VAL A 246 -3.83 -9.62 -24.95
C VAL A 246 -5.19 -10.03 -24.38
N GLU A 247 -5.23 -11.11 -23.60
CA GLU A 247 -6.45 -11.55 -22.90
C GLU A 247 -6.89 -10.59 -21.79
N GLU A 248 -5.97 -10.09 -20.96
CA GLU A 248 -6.28 -9.13 -19.90
C GLU A 248 -6.62 -7.75 -20.47
N ALA A 249 -5.93 -7.31 -21.53
CA ALA A 249 -6.28 -6.10 -22.29
C ALA A 249 -7.65 -6.27 -22.97
N ALA A 250 -8.01 -7.48 -23.42
CA ALA A 250 -9.35 -7.79 -23.90
C ALA A 250 -10.38 -7.76 -22.75
N ARG A 251 -10.05 -8.23 -21.54
CA ARG A 251 -10.91 -8.10 -20.36
C ARG A 251 -11.08 -6.65 -19.94
N GLN A 252 -10.02 -5.85 -19.94
CA GLN A 252 -10.07 -4.40 -19.71
C GLN A 252 -10.86 -3.69 -20.79
N ALA A 253 -10.70 -4.06 -22.06
CA ALA A 253 -11.49 -3.54 -23.17
C ALA A 253 -12.97 -3.94 -23.04
N ALA A 254 -13.27 -5.15 -22.58
CA ALA A 254 -14.63 -5.61 -22.31
C ALA A 254 -15.24 -4.90 -21.08
N ALA A 255 -14.47 -4.69 -20.01
CA ALA A 255 -14.87 -3.90 -18.86
C ALA A 255 -15.13 -2.43 -19.28
N ALA A 256 -14.23 -1.84 -20.07
CA ALA A 256 -14.39 -0.51 -20.64
C ALA A 256 -15.60 -0.43 -21.57
N ALA A 257 -15.86 -1.45 -22.41
CA ALA A 257 -17.04 -1.51 -23.27
C ALA A 257 -18.34 -1.61 -22.46
N ARG A 258 -18.34 -2.36 -21.35
CA ARG A 258 -19.48 -2.44 -20.41
C ARG A 258 -19.74 -1.10 -19.73
N ILE A 259 -18.68 -0.42 -19.28
CA ILE A 259 -18.80 0.94 -18.71
C ILE A 259 -19.27 1.93 -19.78
N GLN A 260 -18.83 1.78 -21.03
CA GLN A 260 -19.27 2.62 -22.14
C GLN A 260 -20.75 2.42 -22.48
N ALA A 261 -21.23 1.17 -22.43
CA ALA A 261 -22.62 0.80 -22.67
C ALA A 261 -23.56 1.10 -21.49
N ALA A 262 -23.02 1.39 -20.31
CA ALA A 262 -23.82 1.73 -19.14
C ALA A 262 -24.64 3.01 -19.39
N LYS A 263 -25.94 2.96 -19.08
CA LYS A 263 -26.86 4.12 -19.14
C LYS A 263 -26.38 5.27 -18.25
N VAL A 264 -25.67 4.96 -17.16
CA VAL A 264 -25.03 5.93 -16.28
C VAL A 264 -23.52 5.92 -16.52
N LYS A 265 -22.97 7.07 -16.90
CA LYS A 265 -21.55 7.23 -17.20
C LYS A 265 -20.70 7.28 -15.93
N PRO A 266 -19.46 6.74 -15.97
CA PRO A 266 -18.54 6.86 -14.86
C PRO A 266 -18.16 8.33 -14.64
N ARG A 267 -18.12 8.76 -13.38
CA ARG A 267 -17.61 10.07 -13.00
C ARG A 267 -16.26 9.91 -12.33
N TYR A 268 -15.24 10.50 -12.93
CA TYR A 268 -13.92 10.62 -12.32
C TYR A 268 -13.91 11.80 -11.34
N GLU A 269 -13.59 11.54 -10.08
CA GLU A 269 -13.34 12.57 -9.08
C GLU A 269 -11.88 12.44 -8.61
N PHE A 270 -11.16 13.56 -8.55
CA PHE A 270 -9.84 13.58 -7.94
C PHE A 270 -9.92 13.06 -6.51
N TYR A 271 -9.03 12.14 -6.13
CA TYR A 271 -9.12 11.43 -4.87
C TYR A 271 -8.33 12.10 -3.75
N ASP A 272 -7.03 12.36 -3.95
CA ASP A 272 -6.09 12.77 -2.91
C ASP A 272 -6.15 14.25 -2.53
N THR A 273 -7.31 14.69 -2.04
CA THR A 273 -7.52 16.06 -1.53
C THR A 273 -6.79 16.34 -0.21
N TRP A 274 -6.30 15.30 0.48
CA TRP A 274 -5.67 15.47 1.78
C TRP A 274 -4.18 15.77 1.66
N VAL A 275 -3.45 15.13 0.75
CA VAL A 275 -2.00 15.30 0.60
C VAL A 275 -1.64 16.36 -0.44
N SER A 276 -2.35 16.40 -1.57
CA SER A 276 -2.00 17.30 -2.67
C SER A 276 -2.07 18.77 -2.29
N ARG A 277 -1.02 19.52 -2.63
CA ARG A 277 -0.92 20.96 -2.40
C ARG A 277 -0.42 21.66 -3.65
N ASP A 278 -1.15 22.68 -4.11
CA ASP A 278 -0.70 23.51 -5.24
C ASP A 278 0.55 24.30 -4.90
N VAL A 279 1.09 25.03 -5.89
CA VAL A 279 2.32 25.82 -5.71
C VAL A 279 2.15 26.93 -4.66
N GLY A 280 0.93 27.36 -4.37
CA GLY A 280 0.61 28.31 -3.31
C GLY A 280 0.44 27.65 -1.94
N GLY A 281 0.48 26.32 -1.85
CA GLY A 281 0.28 25.58 -0.62
C GLY A 281 -1.19 25.32 -0.26
N ASN A 282 -2.13 25.55 -1.18
CA ASN A 282 -3.54 25.25 -0.96
C ASN A 282 -3.85 23.78 -1.28
N PRO A 283 -4.77 23.12 -0.55
CA PRO A 283 -5.18 21.76 -0.85
C PRO A 283 -5.88 21.68 -2.20
N PHE A 284 -5.62 20.58 -2.90
CA PHE A 284 -6.47 20.23 -4.03
C PHE A 284 -7.85 19.80 -3.52
N ILE A 285 -8.88 20.00 -4.32
CA ILE A 285 -10.24 19.59 -4.00
C ILE A 285 -10.90 18.81 -5.15
N LYS A 286 -12.10 18.27 -4.91
CA LYS A 286 -12.81 17.43 -5.89
C LYS A 286 -13.55 18.21 -6.99
N ILE A 287 -13.78 19.51 -6.79
CA ILE A 287 -14.56 20.34 -7.70
C ILE A 287 -13.64 21.17 -8.60
N ASP A 288 -14.18 21.61 -9.73
CA ASP A 288 -13.47 22.44 -10.70
C ASP A 288 -13.32 23.89 -10.22
N PRO A 289 -12.11 24.50 -10.32
CA PRO A 289 -10.82 23.85 -10.54
C PRO A 289 -10.31 23.16 -9.27
N ILE A 290 -9.65 22.00 -9.44
CA ILE A 290 -9.14 21.24 -8.28
C ILE A 290 -8.05 22.00 -7.52
N ALA A 291 -7.27 22.85 -8.20
CA ALA A 291 -6.25 23.71 -7.59
C ALA A 291 -6.80 25.12 -7.34
N ARG A 292 -6.13 25.91 -6.48
CA ARG A 292 -6.53 27.28 -6.14
C ARG A 292 -5.60 28.34 -6.70
N ASP A 293 -4.32 28.05 -6.80
CA ASP A 293 -3.35 28.94 -7.43
C ASP A 293 -3.62 29.07 -8.93
N THR A 294 -3.84 30.30 -9.40
CA THR A 294 -4.24 30.57 -10.79
C THR A 294 -3.21 30.10 -11.81
N ARG A 295 -1.92 30.10 -11.46
CA ARG A 295 -0.84 29.62 -12.34
C ARG A 295 -0.90 28.10 -12.49
N THR A 296 -1.22 27.41 -11.39
CA THR A 296 -1.48 25.97 -11.40
C THR A 296 -2.72 25.63 -12.21
N VAL A 297 -3.81 26.39 -12.06
CA VAL A 297 -5.08 26.16 -12.77
C VAL A 297 -4.92 26.24 -14.29
N ASP A 298 -4.25 27.26 -14.83
CA ASP A 298 -4.05 27.40 -16.29
C ASP A 298 -3.31 26.19 -16.88
N SER A 299 -2.20 25.81 -16.27
CA SER A 299 -1.38 24.68 -16.73
C SER A 299 -2.14 23.35 -16.63
N LEU A 300 -2.92 23.17 -15.55
CA LEU A 300 -3.78 21.99 -15.39
C LEU A 300 -4.85 21.90 -16.48
N HIS A 301 -5.52 23.02 -16.81
CA HIS A 301 -6.52 23.09 -17.89
C HIS A 301 -5.94 22.72 -19.26
N ARG A 302 -4.65 23.00 -19.46
CA ARG A 302 -3.89 22.66 -20.67
C ARG A 302 -3.30 21.25 -20.64
N GLY A 303 -3.43 20.53 -19.52
CA GLY A 303 -2.85 19.19 -19.34
C GLY A 303 -1.33 19.20 -19.22
N LEU A 304 -0.74 20.35 -18.88
CA LEU A 304 0.69 20.55 -18.74
C LEU A 304 1.16 20.29 -17.30
N PRO A 305 2.43 19.92 -17.09
CA PRO A 305 2.98 19.72 -15.76
C PRO A 305 2.86 20.96 -14.89
N ILE A 306 2.52 20.77 -13.61
CA ILE A 306 2.31 21.85 -12.65
C ILE A 306 3.25 21.73 -11.46
N PRO A 307 3.85 22.84 -10.98
CA PRO A 307 4.56 22.82 -9.72
C PRO A 307 3.57 22.66 -8.55
N ALA A 308 4.03 21.99 -7.51
CA ALA A 308 3.26 21.73 -6.30
C ALA A 308 4.13 21.98 -5.05
N LYS A 309 3.49 22.09 -3.88
CA LYS A 309 4.21 22.04 -2.59
C LYS A 309 4.34 20.62 -2.07
N CYS A 310 3.35 19.78 -2.35
CA CYS A 310 3.33 18.37 -2.00
C CYS A 310 2.44 17.63 -2.99
N CYS A 311 2.85 16.41 -3.34
CA CYS A 311 2.02 15.48 -4.07
C CYS A 311 2.34 14.06 -3.62
N TRP A 312 1.38 13.15 -3.75
CA TRP A 312 1.57 11.71 -3.57
C TRP A 312 0.68 10.95 -4.55
N ASN A 313 -0.63 11.24 -4.53
CA ASN A 313 -1.59 11.00 -5.62
C ASN A 313 -1.52 9.59 -6.21
N GLY A 314 -1.53 8.57 -5.35
CA GLY A 314 -1.50 7.16 -5.73
C GLY A 314 -0.17 6.64 -6.27
N ALA A 315 0.65 7.47 -6.92
CA ALA A 315 1.99 7.12 -7.36
C ALA A 315 2.93 8.34 -7.45
N ALA A 316 4.13 8.19 -6.91
CA ALA A 316 5.15 9.23 -6.86
C ALA A 316 6.54 8.67 -7.18
N VAL A 317 7.34 9.45 -7.91
CA VAL A 317 8.78 9.26 -8.09
C VAL A 317 9.50 10.24 -7.19
N ILE A 318 10.34 9.73 -6.31
CA ILE A 318 10.94 10.49 -5.21
C ILE A 318 12.46 10.35 -5.33
N ASN A 319 13.18 11.47 -5.33
CA ASN A 319 14.64 11.43 -5.22
C ASN A 319 15.02 10.83 -3.85
N ALA A 320 15.90 9.84 -3.82
CA ALA A 320 16.22 9.08 -2.62
C ALA A 320 17.19 9.80 -1.67
N THR A 321 17.80 10.92 -2.09
CA THR A 321 18.90 11.62 -1.39
C THR A 321 18.63 11.85 0.10
N HIS A 322 17.42 12.26 0.47
CA HIS A 322 17.11 12.61 1.87
C HIS A 322 16.63 11.41 2.70
N LEU A 323 16.07 10.38 2.08
CA LEU A 323 15.70 9.14 2.76
C LEU A 323 16.94 8.36 3.21
N ALA A 324 17.98 8.35 2.38
CA ALA A 324 19.27 7.77 2.73
C ALA A 324 19.93 8.47 3.94
N ARG A 325 19.57 9.73 4.20
CA ARG A 325 20.07 10.55 5.34
C ARG A 325 19.17 10.52 6.57
N GLY A 326 18.18 9.63 6.62
CA GLY A 326 17.33 9.43 7.79
C GLY A 326 15.92 10.02 7.70
N LEU A 327 15.51 10.62 6.57
CA LEU A 327 14.10 10.99 6.38
C LEU A 327 13.22 9.72 6.41
N ARG A 328 12.13 9.77 7.19
CA ARG A 328 11.19 8.67 7.39
C ARG A 328 9.76 9.21 7.34
N PHE A 329 8.79 8.35 7.04
CA PHE A 329 7.40 8.66 7.34
C PHE A 329 7.20 8.69 8.86
N ARG A 330 6.33 9.57 9.34
CA ARG A 330 6.03 9.71 10.76
C ARG A 330 4.63 10.24 10.99
N ALA A 331 4.19 10.16 12.24
CA ALA A 331 3.06 10.92 12.73
C ALA A 331 3.50 12.32 13.18
N SER A 332 2.52 13.20 13.33
CA SER A 332 2.70 14.59 13.74
C SER A 332 3.16 14.67 15.20
N LEU A 333 4.05 15.61 15.52
CA LEU A 333 4.43 15.95 16.89
C LEU A 333 3.39 16.88 17.53
N VAL A 334 2.17 16.35 17.73
CA VAL A 334 0.99 17.14 18.17
C VAL A 334 1.24 17.82 19.52
N GLU A 335 1.96 17.16 20.44
CA GLU A 335 2.32 17.72 21.75
C GLU A 335 3.27 18.93 21.64
N ASP A 336 4.10 18.97 20.59
CA ASP A 336 4.98 20.10 20.26
C ASP A 336 4.25 21.18 19.40
N GLY A 337 2.95 21.03 19.20
CA GLY A 337 2.10 21.93 18.44
C GLY A 337 2.18 21.77 16.91
N GLU A 338 2.81 20.69 16.43
CA GLU A 338 2.80 20.36 15.00
C GLU A 338 1.38 20.05 14.53
N CYS A 339 1.11 20.34 13.26
CA CYS A 339 -0.21 20.12 12.71
C CYS A 339 -0.49 18.64 12.46
N ASP A 340 -1.67 18.17 12.88
CA ASP A 340 -2.03 16.76 12.76
C ASP A 340 -2.48 16.37 11.35
N ILE A 341 -1.54 16.04 10.48
CA ILE A 341 -1.76 15.75 9.05
C ILE A 341 -1.23 14.38 8.67
N SER A 342 -1.60 13.90 7.47
CA SER A 342 -1.16 12.59 6.98
C SER A 342 0.37 12.43 6.98
N GLU A 343 0.82 11.18 7.09
CA GLU A 343 2.24 10.83 7.06
C GLU A 343 2.90 11.24 5.74
N CYS A 344 2.15 11.23 4.64
CA CYS A 344 2.63 11.67 3.33
C CYS A 344 2.77 13.19 3.25
N SER A 345 1.86 13.94 3.89
CA SER A 345 1.98 15.40 3.99
C SER A 345 3.17 15.80 4.86
N LEU A 346 3.37 15.16 6.01
CA LEU A 346 4.54 15.37 6.85
C LEU A 346 5.82 15.02 6.12
N PHE A 347 5.82 13.93 5.35
CA PHE A 347 6.96 13.55 4.51
C PHE A 347 7.33 14.67 3.52
N CYS A 348 6.37 15.25 2.80
CA CYS A 348 6.62 16.40 1.92
C CYS A 348 7.17 17.61 2.69
N GLU A 349 6.58 17.93 3.84
CA GLU A 349 7.01 19.07 4.65
C GLU A 349 8.45 18.89 5.17
N ASP A 350 8.76 17.71 5.68
CA ASP A 350 10.10 17.35 6.15
C ASP A 350 11.11 17.37 5.03
N TYR A 351 10.76 16.78 3.89
CA TYR A 351 11.61 16.79 2.71
C TYR A 351 11.89 18.24 2.28
N ARG A 352 10.89 19.11 2.31
CA ARG A 352 11.05 20.54 2.02
C ARG A 352 11.92 21.26 3.06
N ARG A 353 11.75 21.00 4.36
CA ARG A 353 12.61 21.56 5.42
C ARG A 353 14.07 21.13 5.28
N LEU A 354 14.31 19.97 4.69
CA LEU A 354 15.65 19.47 4.35
C LEU A 354 16.21 20.06 3.04
N GLY A 355 15.46 20.92 2.34
CA GLY A 355 15.93 21.69 1.19
C GLY A 355 15.33 21.31 -0.16
N ALA A 356 14.43 20.31 -0.22
CA ALA A 356 13.74 19.97 -1.46
C ALA A 356 12.80 21.09 -1.91
N LYS A 357 12.84 21.39 -3.20
CA LYS A 357 12.15 22.56 -3.79
C LYS A 357 11.38 22.20 -5.06
N LYS A 358 11.78 21.15 -5.77
CA LYS A 358 11.24 20.75 -7.06
C LYS A 358 10.21 19.65 -6.87
N VAL A 359 8.94 20.05 -6.76
CA VAL A 359 7.81 19.12 -6.74
C VAL A 359 6.92 19.42 -7.94
N VAL A 360 6.55 18.38 -8.69
CA VAL A 360 5.71 18.49 -9.89
C VAL A 360 4.62 17.44 -9.90
N VAL A 361 3.46 17.81 -10.40
CA VAL A 361 2.39 16.90 -10.78
C VAL A 361 2.25 16.92 -12.30
N ASP A 362 2.24 15.76 -12.95
CA ASP A 362 1.97 15.64 -14.37
C ASP A 362 0.53 15.15 -14.61
N PRO A 363 -0.39 16.00 -15.10
CA PRO A 363 -1.78 15.62 -15.37
C PRO A 363 -1.93 14.55 -16.47
N SER A 364 -0.86 14.26 -17.20
CA SER A 364 -0.80 13.17 -18.18
C SER A 364 -0.52 11.82 -17.54
N VAL A 365 -0.06 11.78 -16.29
CA VAL A 365 0.12 10.58 -15.49
C VAL A 365 -1.09 10.46 -14.58
N ARG A 366 -1.92 9.44 -14.84
CA ARG A 366 -3.19 9.26 -14.14
C ARG A 366 -3.16 7.88 -13.54
N VAL A 367 -3.55 7.77 -12.27
CA VAL A 367 -3.72 6.52 -11.51
C VAL A 367 -5.14 6.40 -10.97
N SER A 368 -5.63 5.19 -10.73
CA SER A 368 -7.00 5.03 -10.20
C SER A 368 -7.14 3.81 -9.34
N TYR A 369 -7.97 3.92 -8.31
CA TYR A 369 -8.34 2.80 -7.44
C TYR A 369 -9.38 1.85 -8.06
N LEU A 370 -9.78 2.13 -9.32
CA LEU A 370 -10.70 1.34 -10.11
C LEU A 370 -10.20 1.20 -11.54
N ALA A 371 -10.62 0.11 -12.21
CA ALA A 371 -10.33 -0.08 -13.61
C ALA A 371 -10.94 1.07 -14.44
N TRP A 372 -10.10 1.68 -15.26
CA TRP A 372 -10.41 2.87 -16.06
C TRP A 372 -10.97 2.55 -17.44
N THR A 373 -11.63 3.56 -18.01
CA THR A 373 -12.11 3.57 -19.40
C THR A 373 -11.18 4.38 -20.30
N LYS A 374 -11.37 4.28 -21.62
CA LYS A 374 -10.65 5.13 -22.61
C LYS A 374 -10.81 6.64 -22.35
N GLU A 375 -11.86 7.04 -21.63
CA GLU A 375 -12.13 8.43 -21.28
C GLU A 375 -11.02 9.03 -20.38
N VAL A 376 -10.25 8.20 -19.67
CA VAL A 376 -9.11 8.63 -18.86
C VAL A 376 -7.99 9.28 -19.66
N HIS A 377 -7.99 9.18 -21.00
CA HIS A 377 -7.03 9.89 -21.84
C HIS A 377 -7.51 11.31 -22.24
N GLY A 378 -8.82 11.56 -22.18
CA GLY A 378 -9.46 12.82 -22.54
C GLY A 378 -9.42 13.88 -21.44
N ARG A 379 -10.23 14.93 -21.57
CA ARG A 379 -10.42 15.90 -20.48
C ARG A 379 -11.16 15.22 -19.32
N LEU A 380 -10.81 15.57 -18.09
CA LEU A 380 -11.45 15.05 -16.88
C LEU A 380 -12.12 16.18 -16.08
N PRO A 381 -13.13 15.87 -15.26
CA PRO A 381 -13.71 16.84 -14.33
C PRO A 381 -12.65 17.49 -13.43
N GLY A 382 -12.95 18.70 -12.93
CA GLY A 382 -12.01 19.41 -12.06
C GLY A 382 -11.01 20.31 -12.81
N GLY A 383 -11.28 20.60 -14.09
CA GLY A 383 -10.43 21.47 -14.90
C GLY A 383 -9.22 20.74 -15.47
N ILE A 384 -9.24 19.42 -15.55
CA ILE A 384 -8.06 18.67 -15.98
C ILE A 384 -8.09 18.53 -17.50
N GLY A 385 -7.07 19.07 -18.16
CA GLY A 385 -6.88 18.97 -19.61
C GLY A 385 -6.77 17.52 -20.10
N ALA A 386 -6.74 17.32 -21.41
CA ALA A 386 -6.44 16.00 -21.97
C ALA A 386 -4.99 15.58 -21.67
N LYS A 387 -4.69 14.28 -21.73
CA LYS A 387 -3.29 13.84 -21.64
C LYS A 387 -2.47 14.45 -22.78
N VAL A 388 -1.27 14.91 -22.46
CA VAL A 388 -0.37 15.61 -23.40
C VAL A 388 0.88 14.77 -23.63
N PRO A 389 1.27 14.45 -24.88
CA PRO A 389 2.50 13.73 -25.16
C PRO A 389 3.75 14.47 -24.66
N TRP A 390 4.79 13.74 -24.26
CA TRP A 390 6.01 14.35 -23.68
C TRP A 390 6.66 15.34 -24.65
N GLN A 391 6.69 15.00 -25.94
CA GLN A 391 7.21 15.89 -26.98
C GLN A 391 6.48 17.23 -27.06
N HIS A 392 5.17 17.25 -26.78
CA HIS A 392 4.43 18.51 -26.74
C HIS A 392 4.82 19.33 -25.52
N VAL A 393 5.00 18.72 -24.35
CA VAL A 393 5.49 19.41 -23.14
C VAL A 393 6.83 20.11 -23.40
N ILE A 394 7.76 19.42 -24.07
CA ILE A 394 9.06 20.00 -24.46
C ILE A 394 8.86 21.17 -25.44
N ARG A 395 8.11 20.97 -26.53
CA ARG A 395 7.95 21.99 -27.59
C ARG A 395 7.12 23.21 -27.15
N SER A 396 6.28 23.07 -26.12
CA SER A 396 5.41 24.15 -25.66
C SER A 396 6.09 25.14 -24.71
N GLY A 397 7.35 24.92 -24.34
CA GLY A 397 8.06 25.74 -23.34
C GLY A 397 7.63 25.45 -21.89
N ALA A 398 6.94 24.33 -21.64
CA ALA A 398 6.34 24.06 -20.33
C ALA A 398 7.38 23.69 -19.27
N ILE A 399 8.52 23.11 -19.68
CA ILE A 399 9.61 22.76 -18.75
C ILE A 399 10.33 24.03 -18.29
N GLU A 400 10.55 24.99 -19.19
CA GLU A 400 11.15 26.29 -18.87
C GLU A 400 10.25 27.08 -17.92
N GLU A 401 8.94 27.06 -18.15
CA GLU A 401 7.96 27.66 -17.24
C GLU A 401 7.97 26.99 -15.86
N LEU A 402 7.95 25.65 -15.83
CA LEU A 402 8.01 24.88 -14.59
C LEU A 402 9.27 25.21 -13.77
N ASN A 403 10.43 25.27 -14.43
CA ASN A 403 11.69 25.64 -13.77
C ASN A 403 11.64 27.05 -13.21
N ARG A 404 11.12 28.03 -13.96
CA ARG A 404 10.95 29.41 -13.48
C ARG A 404 10.04 29.44 -12.25
N MET A 405 8.91 28.73 -12.28
CA MET A 405 7.99 28.67 -11.14
C MET A 405 8.61 28.03 -9.90
N TRP A 406 9.47 27.01 -10.05
CA TRP A 406 10.22 26.45 -8.93
C TRP A 406 11.19 27.47 -8.32
N GLU A 407 11.90 28.23 -9.15
CA GLU A 407 12.80 29.29 -8.70
C GLU A 407 12.04 30.42 -7.98
N ASP A 408 10.93 30.88 -8.55
CA ASP A 408 10.10 31.95 -7.99
C ASP A 408 9.46 31.56 -6.66
N THR A 409 9.11 30.28 -6.50
CA THR A 409 8.41 29.78 -5.31
C THR A 409 9.31 29.05 -4.31
N GLN A 410 10.62 29.04 -4.54
CA GLN A 410 11.57 28.32 -3.69
C GLN A 410 11.57 28.81 -2.23
N GLY A 411 11.40 30.12 -2.03
CA GLY A 411 11.36 30.75 -0.70
C GLY A 411 9.99 30.72 -0.03
N CYS A 412 8.94 30.31 -0.76
CA CYS A 412 7.61 30.20 -0.19
C CYS A 412 7.55 28.92 0.68
N MET A 413 7.46 29.12 1.99
CA MET A 413 7.37 28.05 3.00
C MET A 413 5.99 27.96 3.64
N SER A 414 5.02 28.72 3.11
CA SER A 414 3.64 28.68 3.55
C SER A 414 2.90 27.48 2.95
N ILE A 415 2.12 26.77 3.78
CA ILE A 415 1.26 25.66 3.36
C ILE A 415 0.00 25.64 4.22
N GLN A 416 -1.13 25.21 3.66
CA GLN A 416 -2.35 24.97 4.42
C GLN A 416 -2.29 23.59 5.07
N CYS A 417 -2.27 23.59 6.40
CA CYS A 417 -2.52 22.39 7.17
C CYS A 417 -4.01 22.07 7.14
N VAL A 418 -4.32 20.82 6.79
CA VAL A 418 -5.66 20.24 6.82
C VAL A 418 -5.69 19.12 7.86
N PRO A 419 -6.13 19.42 9.10
CA PRO A 419 -6.05 18.45 10.20
C PRO A 419 -7.08 17.33 10.04
N LEU A 420 -6.98 16.28 10.85
CA LEU A 420 -8.06 15.31 11.02
C LEU A 420 -9.32 15.97 11.61
N ARG A 421 -10.49 15.63 11.08
CA ARG A 421 -11.77 15.98 11.68
C ARG A 421 -11.93 15.19 12.97
N LYS A 422 -12.21 15.91 14.06
CA LYS A 422 -12.31 15.36 15.42
C LYS A 422 -13.22 14.12 15.48
N GLY A 423 -12.68 13.02 16.00
CA GLY A 423 -13.41 11.75 16.17
C GLY A 423 -13.55 10.93 14.89
N THR A 424 -12.87 11.30 13.80
CA THR A 424 -12.90 10.58 12.52
C THR A 424 -11.47 10.37 12.00
N GLU A 425 -11.32 9.53 10.97
CA GLU A 425 -10.07 9.35 10.21
C GLU A 425 -10.05 10.18 8.92
N GLU A 426 -10.98 11.14 8.78
CA GLU A 426 -11.13 11.98 7.60
C GLU A 426 -10.46 13.35 7.80
N ALA A 427 -9.96 13.92 6.70
CA ALA A 427 -9.42 15.27 6.68
C ALA A 427 -10.53 16.34 6.83
N ASP A 428 -10.26 17.39 7.59
CA ASP A 428 -11.14 18.56 7.71
C ASP A 428 -10.69 19.69 6.78
N ILE A 429 -11.08 19.58 5.50
CA ILE A 429 -10.75 20.57 4.45
C ILE A 429 -11.33 21.97 4.69
N HIS A 430 -12.21 22.14 5.69
CA HIS A 430 -12.82 23.42 6.02
C HIS A 430 -12.20 24.06 7.28
N ALA A 431 -11.56 23.28 8.15
CA ALA A 431 -10.89 23.74 9.35
C ALA A 431 -9.37 23.91 9.16
N PHE A 432 -8.94 24.39 7.99
CA PHE A 432 -7.52 24.53 7.69
C PHE A 432 -6.89 25.74 8.38
N LYS A 433 -5.57 25.67 8.62
CA LYS A 433 -4.75 26.81 9.05
C LYS A 433 -3.51 26.94 8.17
N VAL A 434 -3.11 28.17 7.88
CA VAL A 434 -1.85 28.43 7.17
C VAL A 434 -0.69 28.30 8.15
N VAL A 435 0.29 27.47 7.81
CA VAL A 435 1.52 27.29 8.59
C VAL A 435 2.73 27.70 7.76
N ASP A 436 3.72 28.28 8.42
CA ASP A 436 5.04 28.56 7.84
C ASP A 436 6.01 27.46 8.27
N LEU A 437 6.43 26.64 7.29
CA LEU A 437 7.33 25.51 7.50
C LEU A 437 8.73 25.94 7.96
N ALA A 438 9.13 27.20 7.73
CA ALA A 438 10.42 27.72 8.18
C ALA A 438 10.44 28.13 9.66
N ARG A 439 9.26 28.32 10.29
CA ARG A 439 9.17 28.87 11.65
C ARG A 439 9.65 27.90 12.72
N VAL A 440 9.27 26.63 12.61
CA VAL A 440 9.62 25.58 13.58
C VAL A 440 10.09 24.35 12.80
N ASN A 441 11.31 23.91 13.12
CA ASN A 441 11.93 22.77 12.46
C ASN A 441 11.55 21.44 13.15
N TYR A 442 10.30 21.01 12.97
CA TYR A 442 9.79 19.75 13.51
C TYR A 442 10.58 18.54 13.01
N THR A 443 11.12 18.59 11.79
CA THR A 443 11.99 17.54 11.23
C THR A 443 13.23 17.33 12.10
N HIS A 444 13.90 18.41 12.50
CA HIS A 444 15.06 18.31 13.37
C HIS A 444 14.70 17.73 14.75
N ILE A 445 13.59 18.18 15.35
CA ILE A 445 13.10 17.63 16.63
C ILE A 445 12.86 16.12 16.51
N PHE A 446 12.20 15.68 15.44
CA PHE A 446 11.95 14.27 15.17
C PHE A 446 13.25 13.47 15.00
N LEU A 447 14.17 13.94 14.16
CA LEU A 447 15.45 13.26 13.90
C LEU A 447 16.32 13.16 15.15
N GLU A 448 16.33 14.18 16.01
CA GLU A 448 17.04 14.12 17.29
C GLU A 448 16.41 13.10 18.25
N ARG A 449 15.07 13.04 18.31
CA ARG A 449 14.36 12.03 19.13
C ARG A 449 14.64 10.60 18.66
N LEU A 450 14.82 10.37 17.35
CA LEU A 450 15.22 9.06 16.82
C LEU A 450 16.62 8.62 17.26
N LYS A 451 17.53 9.56 17.52
CA LYS A 451 18.88 9.26 18.02
C LYS A 451 18.91 8.96 19.51
N MET A 452 17.90 9.41 20.24
CA MET A 452 17.79 9.12 21.66
C MET A 452 17.35 7.66 21.84
N PRO A 453 18.00 6.88 22.72
CA PRO A 453 17.47 5.56 23.09
C PRO A 453 16.03 5.77 23.56
N ALA A 454 15.13 4.86 23.17
CA ALA A 454 13.73 4.93 23.56
C ALA A 454 13.65 5.24 25.05
N GLN A 455 13.17 6.44 25.39
CA GLN A 455 12.99 6.82 26.79
C GLN A 455 12.07 5.74 27.37
N PRO A 456 12.46 5.08 28.48
CA PRO A 456 11.55 4.15 29.12
C PRO A 456 10.25 4.92 29.35
N PRO A 457 9.08 4.30 29.07
CA PRO A 457 7.81 4.97 29.26
C PRO A 457 7.80 5.58 30.67
N PRO A 458 7.29 6.81 30.85
CA PRO A 458 7.20 7.40 32.18
C PRO A 458 6.53 6.38 33.09
N PRO A 459 7.08 6.14 34.31
CA PRO A 459 6.59 5.10 35.17
C PRO A 459 5.08 5.28 35.34
N PRO A 460 4.27 4.25 35.02
CA PRO A 460 2.83 4.37 35.15
C PRO A 460 2.52 4.72 36.60
N LYS A 461 1.55 5.61 36.83
CA LYS A 461 1.10 5.96 38.19
C LYS A 461 0.56 4.75 38.96
N THR A 462 0.35 3.63 38.29
CA THR A 462 -0.06 2.34 38.84
C THR A 462 0.76 1.21 38.21
N CYS A 463 1.54 0.51 39.03
CA CYS A 463 2.37 -0.62 38.61
C CYS A 463 1.54 -1.89 38.40
N ASN A 464 0.85 -2.00 37.26
CA ASN A 464 0.28 -3.28 36.82
C ASN A 464 0.92 -3.65 35.48
N LEU A 465 2.12 -4.23 35.53
CA LEU A 465 2.79 -4.80 34.37
C LEU A 465 2.24 -6.22 34.13
N ILE A 466 1.61 -6.45 32.99
CA ILE A 466 1.23 -7.81 32.56
C ILE A 466 2.33 -8.32 31.65
N MET A 467 3.03 -9.38 32.07
CA MET A 467 4.09 -10.04 31.29
C MET A 467 3.55 -11.35 30.70
N GLY A 468 3.44 -11.44 29.38
CA GLY A 468 2.94 -12.61 28.65
C GLY A 468 1.85 -12.25 27.62
N PRO A 469 1.13 -13.24 27.06
CA PRO A 469 1.24 -14.68 27.32
C PRO A 469 2.53 -15.30 26.75
N TYR A 470 3.06 -16.33 27.41
CA TYR A 470 4.20 -17.12 26.93
C TYR A 470 3.72 -18.55 26.61
N GLY A 471 3.92 -18.99 25.37
CA GLY A 471 3.51 -20.33 24.90
C GLY A 471 2.65 -20.28 23.62
N PRO A 472 2.39 -21.44 22.99
CA PRO A 472 1.52 -21.53 21.82
C PRO A 472 0.05 -21.28 22.18
N THR A 473 -0.68 -20.54 21.34
CA THR A 473 -2.07 -20.13 21.58
C THR A 473 -3.13 -21.05 20.95
N GLY A 474 -2.70 -22.19 20.40
CA GLY A 474 -3.55 -23.07 19.58
C GLY A 474 -4.43 -24.04 20.37
N ASP A 475 -4.02 -24.45 21.58
CA ASP A 475 -4.70 -25.46 22.39
C ASP A 475 -4.85 -24.99 23.86
N GLY A 476 -6.07 -25.07 24.41
CA GLY A 476 -6.38 -24.75 25.81
C GLY A 476 -7.52 -23.73 26.03
N ARG A 477 -7.92 -23.52 27.28
CA ARG A 477 -8.86 -22.45 27.69
C ARG A 477 -8.10 -21.39 28.47
N ALA A 478 -8.38 -20.12 28.21
CA ALA A 478 -7.83 -19.01 28.99
C ALA A 478 -8.32 -19.07 30.44
N PHE A 479 -7.46 -18.70 31.37
CA PHE A 479 -7.78 -18.54 32.79
C PHE A 479 -7.09 -17.29 33.34
N ASP A 480 -7.64 -16.71 34.41
CA ASP A 480 -7.04 -15.64 35.18
C ASP A 480 -7.40 -15.79 36.66
N ASP A 481 -6.50 -15.33 37.54
CA ASP A 481 -6.67 -15.39 38.98
C ASP A 481 -6.98 -14.02 39.61
N LEU A 482 -7.35 -13.00 38.82
CA LEU A 482 -7.43 -11.61 39.29
C LEU A 482 -8.41 -11.45 40.46
N ALA A 483 -9.53 -12.17 40.43
CA ALA A 483 -10.51 -12.16 41.50
C ALA A 483 -9.98 -12.79 42.81
N PHE A 484 -9.18 -13.86 42.71
CA PHE A 484 -8.58 -14.54 43.87
C PHE A 484 -7.48 -13.69 44.52
N ALA A 485 -6.76 -12.89 43.73
CA ALA A 485 -5.77 -11.93 44.20
C ALA A 485 -6.37 -10.63 44.79
N ASP A 486 -7.70 -10.51 44.91
CA ASP A 486 -8.42 -9.24 45.15
C ASP A 486 -7.84 -8.10 44.29
N TRP A 487 -7.74 -8.36 42.99
CA TRP A 487 -7.21 -7.44 41.98
C TRP A 487 -5.79 -6.93 42.29
N GLY A 488 -4.94 -7.79 42.87
CA GLY A 488 -3.54 -7.52 43.17
C GLY A 488 -3.26 -6.99 44.58
N LYS A 489 -4.27 -6.97 45.47
CA LYS A 489 -4.08 -6.58 46.87
C LYS A 489 -3.56 -7.72 47.75
N LYS A 490 -3.82 -8.97 47.38
CA LYS A 490 -3.29 -10.14 48.09
C LYS A 490 -1.98 -10.60 47.43
N PRO A 491 -0.87 -10.68 48.18
CA PRO A 491 0.39 -11.17 47.63
C PRO A 491 0.32 -12.67 47.34
N ILE A 492 1.09 -13.14 46.37
CA ILE A 492 1.29 -14.58 46.19
C ILE A 492 2.08 -15.09 47.40
N THR A 493 1.58 -16.10 48.08
CA THR A 493 2.27 -16.76 49.20
C THR A 493 2.89 -18.08 48.78
N LYS A 494 2.27 -18.77 47.83
CA LYS A 494 2.73 -20.10 47.42
C LYS A 494 2.23 -20.46 46.03
N ILE A 495 3.00 -21.27 45.31
CA ILE A 495 2.64 -21.81 44.00
C ILE A 495 2.75 -23.32 44.06
N ALA A 496 1.66 -24.03 43.77
CA ALA A 496 1.65 -25.46 43.56
C ALA A 496 1.66 -25.74 42.05
N TYR A 497 2.51 -26.67 41.60
CA TYR A 497 2.57 -27.04 40.19
C TYR A 497 2.76 -28.55 40.03
N ARG A 498 2.24 -29.07 38.91
CA ARG A 498 2.32 -30.46 38.49
C ARG A 498 3.15 -30.56 37.22
N VAL A 499 3.95 -31.62 37.12
CA VAL A 499 4.86 -31.85 35.99
C VAL A 499 4.59 -33.21 35.35
N LEU A 500 4.82 -33.29 34.04
CA LEU A 500 4.82 -34.54 33.28
C LEU A 500 6.25 -35.03 33.11
N ALA A 501 6.55 -36.21 33.63
CA ALA A 501 7.82 -36.88 33.39
C ALA A 501 7.76 -37.67 32.07
N ASN A 502 8.83 -37.61 31.27
CA ASN A 502 8.99 -38.52 30.15
C ASN A 502 9.43 -39.92 30.63
N ALA A 503 9.44 -40.92 29.74
CA ALA A 503 9.80 -42.31 30.07
C ALA A 503 11.23 -42.49 30.64
N SER A 504 12.07 -41.46 30.56
CA SER A 504 13.44 -41.40 31.11
C SER A 504 13.51 -40.70 32.48
N GLY A 505 12.40 -40.20 33.03
CA GLY A 505 12.34 -39.53 34.33
C GLY A 505 12.65 -38.02 34.29
N ASP A 506 12.83 -37.44 33.11
CA ASP A 506 13.05 -35.99 32.96
C ASP A 506 11.72 -35.25 32.78
N TYR A 507 11.58 -34.11 33.46
CA TYR A 507 10.40 -33.25 33.39
C TYR A 507 10.26 -32.63 31.99
N SER A 508 9.15 -32.93 31.32
CA SER A 508 8.89 -32.54 29.93
C SER A 508 7.96 -31.33 29.77
N ALA A 509 7.04 -31.11 30.72
CA ALA A 509 6.11 -29.98 30.72
C ALA A 509 5.45 -29.78 32.10
N ILE A 510 4.89 -28.60 32.34
CA ILE A 510 3.97 -28.33 33.46
C ILE A 510 2.56 -28.75 33.01
N SER A 511 1.92 -29.68 33.72
CA SER A 511 0.55 -30.15 33.43
C SER A 511 -0.53 -29.40 34.21
N GLY A 512 -0.15 -28.72 35.29
CA GLY A 512 -1.09 -27.90 36.05
C GLY A 512 -0.42 -26.95 37.03
N LEU A 513 -1.19 -25.92 37.43
CA LEU A 513 -0.73 -24.81 38.25
C LEU A 513 -1.88 -24.34 39.16
N GLN A 514 -1.57 -24.10 40.42
CA GLN A 514 -2.45 -23.44 41.38
C GLN A 514 -1.65 -22.41 42.18
N VAL A 515 -2.16 -21.18 42.26
CA VAL A 515 -1.50 -20.09 43.00
C VAL A 515 -2.29 -19.79 44.27
N MET A 516 -1.60 -19.54 45.37
CA MET A 516 -2.18 -19.11 46.63
C MET A 516 -1.89 -17.62 46.84
N TYR A 517 -2.94 -16.86 47.09
CA TYR A 517 -2.88 -15.43 47.37
C TYR A 517 -3.25 -15.19 48.84
N ASP A 518 -2.26 -14.88 49.67
CA ASP A 518 -2.39 -14.81 51.13
C ASP A 518 -2.95 -16.13 51.70
N ASP A 519 -4.19 -16.12 52.18
CA ASP A 519 -4.98 -17.24 52.72
C ASP A 519 -5.99 -17.85 51.72
N THR A 520 -5.96 -17.39 50.46
CA THR A 520 -6.94 -17.77 49.43
C THR A 520 -6.29 -18.64 48.35
N ASP A 521 -6.77 -19.88 48.25
CA ASP A 521 -6.39 -20.78 47.16
C ASP A 521 -7.12 -20.38 45.87
N ALA A 522 -6.37 -20.10 44.81
CA ALA A 522 -6.94 -19.92 43.48
C ALA A 522 -7.41 -21.26 42.89
N MET A 523 -8.10 -21.19 41.75
CA MET A 523 -8.54 -22.38 41.05
C MET A 523 -7.34 -23.21 40.56
N ASP A 524 -7.44 -24.54 40.62
CA ASP A 524 -6.42 -25.43 40.05
C ASP A 524 -6.59 -25.51 38.53
N HIS A 525 -5.58 -25.05 37.79
CA HIS A 525 -5.60 -24.98 36.33
C HIS A 525 -4.81 -26.15 35.72
N GLY A 526 -5.32 -26.75 34.64
CA GLY A 526 -4.66 -27.84 33.91
C GLY A 526 -5.26 -29.24 34.14
N GLY A 527 -4.58 -30.28 33.64
CA GLY A 527 -5.05 -31.67 33.65
C GLY A 527 -4.60 -32.47 34.88
N VAL A 528 -5.25 -33.62 35.12
CA VAL A 528 -4.93 -34.58 36.19
C VAL A 528 -4.51 -35.93 35.59
N ASP A 529 -3.74 -35.89 34.51
CA ASP A 529 -3.45 -37.05 33.67
C ASP A 529 -2.53 -38.09 34.34
N VAL A 530 -2.64 -39.34 33.85
CA VAL A 530 -1.91 -40.51 34.36
C VAL A 530 -0.42 -40.38 33.98
N GLY A 531 0.47 -40.26 34.97
CA GLY A 531 1.92 -40.07 34.78
C GLY A 531 2.53 -38.87 35.49
N VAL A 532 1.76 -38.15 36.30
CA VAL A 532 2.24 -37.02 37.12
C VAL A 532 3.07 -37.52 38.31
N GLU A 533 4.31 -37.05 38.44
CA GLU A 533 5.11 -37.19 39.66
C GLU A 533 4.71 -36.12 40.68
N GLY A 534 3.74 -36.42 41.55
CA GLY A 534 3.44 -35.60 42.74
C GLY A 534 3.03 -34.14 42.48
N VAL A 535 2.81 -33.40 43.58
CA VAL A 535 2.59 -31.94 43.55
C VAL A 535 3.83 -31.28 44.15
N HIS A 536 4.42 -30.34 43.40
CA HIS A 536 5.57 -29.57 43.85
C HIS A 536 5.12 -28.19 44.32
N PHE A 537 5.87 -27.63 45.27
CA PHE A 537 5.56 -26.34 45.86
C PHE A 537 6.75 -25.39 45.72
N LEU A 538 6.46 -24.15 45.36
CA LEU A 538 7.36 -23.01 45.48
C LEU A 538 6.76 -22.05 46.50
N ASP A 539 7.51 -21.77 47.56
CA ASP A 539 7.16 -20.67 48.46
C ASP A 539 7.55 -19.36 47.77
N ALA A 540 6.63 -18.40 47.75
CA ALA A 540 6.92 -17.06 47.25
C ALA A 540 7.69 -16.30 48.34
N ALA A 541 8.86 -15.75 47.98
CA ALA A 541 9.76 -15.04 48.89
C ALA A 541 9.23 -13.67 49.33
#